data_AF-A0A9P5ZFW9-F1
#
_entry.id   AF-A0A9P5ZFW9-F1
#
_cell.length_a   1.000
_cell.length_b   1.000
_cell.length_c   1.000
_cell.angle_alpha   90.00
_cell.angle_beta   90.00
_cell.angle_gamma   90.00
#
_symmetry.space_group_name_H-M   'P 1'
#
loop_
_entity.id
_entity.type
_entity.pdbx_description
1 polymer ?
#
loop_
_entity_poly.entity_id
_entity_poly.type
_entity_poly.pdbx_seq_one_letter_code
_entity_poly.pdbx_strand_id
1 'polypeptide(L)'
;KAFTAYKRVAEKIHPVSGVYPENIKVNRSFPEDPLESLPLLPKNPPEFESGKQLTLERLKGIEVNKDNFLRPEEEKLFNHILQVNELSLAFEEIDRGTLHKDYLPIR
;
A
#
# COMPACT_ATOMS: atom_id res chain seq x y z
N LYS A 1 35.49 34.92 21.90
CA LYS A 1 34.23 34.25 21.47
C LYS A 1 34.37 32.79 21.89
N ALA A 2 33.63 32.32 22.89
CA ALA A 2 33.72 30.94 23.33
C ALA A 2 33.00 30.04 22.31
N PHE A 3 33.73 29.14 21.65
CA PHE A 3 33.17 28.18 20.72
C PHE A 3 32.57 27.02 21.50
N THR A 4 31.28 27.07 21.78
CA THR A 4 30.52 25.90 22.27
C THR A 4 30.22 24.98 21.09
N ALA A 5 30.25 23.65 21.32
CA ALA A 5 30.05 22.66 20.26
C ALA A 5 28.69 22.75 19.54
N TYR A 6 27.70 23.42 20.14
CA TYR A 6 26.34 23.53 19.62
C TYR A 6 25.84 24.96 19.56
N LYS A 7 24.95 25.21 18.58
CA LYS A 7 24.25 26.49 18.39
C LYS A 7 23.25 26.70 19.53
N ARG A 8 23.22 27.91 20.09
CA ARG A 8 22.29 28.24 21.19
C ARG A 8 20.86 28.31 20.66
N VAL A 9 19.90 27.91 21.50
CA VAL A 9 18.46 27.93 21.18
C VAL A 9 18.00 29.33 20.76
N ALA A 10 18.53 30.40 21.37
CA ALA A 10 18.23 31.79 20.99
C ALA A 10 18.66 32.16 19.55
N GLU A 11 19.58 31.40 18.94
CA GLU A 11 20.03 31.60 17.57
C GLU A 11 19.40 30.56 16.61
N LYS A 12 18.44 29.78 17.07
CA LYS A 12 17.74 28.78 16.25
C LYS A 12 16.82 29.51 15.27
N ILE A 13 17.07 29.31 13.98
CA ILE A 13 16.22 29.86 12.90
C ILE A 13 15.33 28.71 12.44
N HIS A 14 14.02 28.92 12.50
CA HIS A 14 13.05 28.03 11.88
C HIS A 14 12.88 28.43 10.41
N PRO A 15 13.22 27.55 9.45
CA PRO A 15 13.00 27.87 8.05
C PRO A 15 11.51 28.08 7.80
N VAL A 16 11.18 29.12 7.05
CA VAL A 16 9.81 29.31 6.56
C VAL A 16 9.54 28.24 5.51
N SER A 17 8.43 27.52 5.65
CA SER A 17 8.03 26.52 4.66
C SER A 17 7.83 27.19 3.30
N GLY A 18 8.73 26.92 2.36
CA GLY A 18 8.62 27.38 0.98
C GLY A 18 7.52 26.61 0.22
N VAL A 19 7.06 27.18 -0.89
CA VAL A 19 6.13 26.49 -1.80
C VAL A 19 6.86 25.32 -2.47
N TYR A 20 6.25 24.15 -2.48
CA TYR A 20 6.83 22.96 -3.11
C TYR A 20 6.99 23.20 -4.63
N PRO A 21 8.21 23.15 -5.17
CA PRO A 21 8.49 23.50 -6.56
C PRO A 21 7.80 22.52 -7.52
N GLU A 22 7.13 23.06 -8.53
CA GLU A 22 6.34 22.27 -9.49
C GLU A 22 7.18 21.26 -10.27
N ASN A 23 8.43 21.61 -10.53
CA ASN A 23 9.41 20.82 -11.28
C ASN A 23 9.74 19.46 -10.61
N ILE A 24 9.45 19.34 -9.31
CA ILE A 24 9.71 18.14 -8.49
C ILE A 24 8.39 17.37 -8.22
N LYS A 25 7.23 17.94 -8.57
CA LYS A 25 5.95 17.24 -8.39
C LYS A 25 5.89 16.02 -9.30
N VAL A 26 5.50 14.88 -8.73
CA VAL A 26 5.21 13.66 -9.49
C VAL A 26 3.86 13.86 -10.19
N ASN A 27 3.89 14.02 -11.52
CA ASN A 27 2.68 14.04 -12.33
C ASN A 27 2.19 12.61 -12.55
N ARG A 28 1.00 12.28 -12.04
CA ARG A 28 0.34 10.99 -12.25
C ARG A 28 -0.53 11.06 -13.49
N SER A 29 -0.35 10.12 -14.40
CA SER A 29 -1.17 9.96 -15.60
C SER A 29 -1.89 8.61 -15.54
N PHE A 30 -3.15 8.58 -15.98
CA PHE A 30 -3.90 7.34 -16.18
C PHE A 30 -4.12 7.17 -17.68
N PRO A 31 -3.19 6.50 -18.39
CA PRO A 31 -3.35 6.28 -19.83
C PRO A 31 -4.57 5.40 -20.15
N GLU A 32 -4.93 4.51 -19.23
CA GLU A 32 -6.08 3.61 -19.32
C GLU A 32 -6.94 3.74 -18.05
N ASP A 33 -8.22 3.34 -18.12
CA ASP A 33 -9.10 3.34 -16.95
C ASP A 33 -8.74 2.16 -16.02
N PRO A 34 -8.24 2.42 -14.80
CA PRO A 34 -7.83 1.36 -13.89
C PRO A 34 -8.99 0.47 -13.41
N LEU A 35 -10.24 0.93 -13.56
CA LEU A 35 -11.42 0.18 -13.10
C LEU A 35 -11.90 -0.86 -14.09
N GLU A 36 -11.52 -0.75 -15.38
CA GLU A 36 -11.99 -1.68 -16.42
C GLU A 36 -11.48 -3.12 -16.23
N SER A 37 -10.31 -3.28 -15.60
CA SER A 37 -9.72 -4.61 -15.35
C SER A 37 -10.20 -5.27 -14.07
N LEU A 38 -11.03 -4.59 -13.26
CA LEU A 38 -11.44 -5.13 -11.97
C LEU A 38 -12.42 -6.31 -12.11
N PRO A 39 -12.14 -7.44 -11.44
CA PRO A 39 -13.06 -8.57 -11.43
C PRO A 39 -14.33 -8.22 -10.65
N LEU A 40 -15.46 -8.75 -11.11
CA LEU A 40 -16.74 -8.61 -10.42
C LEU A 40 -16.71 -9.36 -9.08
N LEU A 41 -17.28 -8.74 -8.05
CA LEU A 41 -17.39 -9.36 -6.73
C LEU A 41 -18.41 -10.51 -6.77
N PRO A 42 -18.03 -11.74 -6.35
CA PRO A 42 -18.97 -12.84 -6.24
C PRO A 42 -19.95 -12.59 -5.09
N LYS A 43 -21.23 -12.90 -5.30
CA LYS A 43 -22.25 -12.86 -4.23
C LYS A 43 -22.03 -13.96 -3.19
N ASN A 44 -21.60 -15.13 -3.64
CA ASN A 44 -21.30 -16.29 -2.81
C ASN A 44 -19.83 -16.67 -3.02
N PRO A 45 -18.91 -16.15 -2.21
CA PRO A 45 -17.49 -16.50 -2.34
C PRO A 45 -17.27 -17.98 -2.04
N PRO A 46 -16.37 -18.67 -2.79
CA PRO A 46 -15.99 -20.04 -2.50
C PRO A 46 -15.25 -20.14 -1.15
N GLU A 47 -15.13 -21.37 -0.64
CA GLU A 47 -14.26 -21.60 0.52
C GLU A 47 -12.80 -21.30 0.16
N PHE A 48 -12.04 -20.82 1.15
CA PHE A 48 -10.67 -20.43 0.94
C PHE A 48 -9.79 -21.66 0.69
N GLU A 49 -9.02 -21.61 -0.40
CA GLU A 49 -7.99 -22.59 -0.73
C GLU A 49 -6.62 -21.92 -0.75
N SER A 50 -5.58 -22.63 -0.28
CA SER A 50 -4.22 -22.08 -0.27
C SER A 50 -3.75 -21.78 -1.70
N GLY A 51 -3.45 -20.50 -1.95
CA GLY A 51 -2.93 -20.02 -3.22
C GLY A 51 -1.42 -20.22 -3.37
N LYS A 52 -0.83 -19.59 -4.40
CA LYS A 52 0.60 -19.65 -4.67
C LYS A 52 1.40 -18.83 -3.67
N GLN A 53 0.96 -17.61 -3.40
CA GLN A 53 1.63 -16.69 -2.47
C GLN A 53 0.87 -16.56 -1.15
N LEU A 54 -0.44 -16.77 -1.18
CA LEU A 54 -1.31 -16.56 -0.04
C LEU A 54 -1.68 -17.91 0.60
N THR A 55 -0.86 -18.33 1.56
CA THR A 55 -1.06 -19.56 2.35
C THR A 55 -1.95 -19.31 3.56
N LEU A 56 -2.50 -20.37 4.15
CA LEU A 56 -3.31 -20.29 5.37
C LEU A 56 -2.58 -19.62 6.54
N GLU A 57 -1.27 -19.83 6.67
CA GLU A 57 -0.45 -19.21 7.71
C GLU A 57 -0.33 -17.69 7.52
N ARG A 58 -0.07 -17.26 6.27
CA ARG A 58 -0.02 -15.85 5.91
C ARG A 58 -1.37 -15.17 6.12
N LEU A 59 -2.46 -15.84 5.76
CA LEU A 59 -3.82 -15.34 5.99
C LEU A 59 -4.14 -15.17 7.48
N LYS A 60 -3.77 -16.15 8.30
CA LYS A 60 -3.91 -16.05 9.75
C LYS A 60 -3.12 -14.87 10.32
N GLY A 61 -1.95 -14.56 9.78
CA GLY A 61 -1.14 -13.40 10.19
C GLY A 61 -1.71 -12.04 9.79
N ILE A 62 -2.50 -11.97 8.71
CA ILE A 62 -3.21 -10.74 8.31
C ILE A 62 -4.29 -10.38 9.35
N GLU A 63 -4.87 -11.38 10.02
CA GLU A 63 -5.90 -11.22 11.04
C GLU A 63 -7.04 -10.29 10.56
N VAL A 64 -7.71 -10.68 9.48
CA VAL A 64 -8.72 -9.87 8.76
C VAL A 64 -9.84 -9.34 9.68
N ASN A 65 -10.18 -10.08 10.74
CA ASN A 65 -11.32 -9.78 11.60
C ASN A 65 -10.96 -9.74 13.10
N LYS A 66 -9.91 -8.99 13.50
CA LYS A 66 -9.51 -8.90 14.93
C LYS A 66 -10.64 -8.43 15.85
N ASP A 67 -11.38 -7.41 15.42
CA ASP A 67 -12.41 -6.76 16.22
C ASP A 67 -13.80 -7.43 16.05
N ASN A 68 -13.89 -8.56 15.32
CA ASN A 68 -15.15 -9.21 14.94
C ASN A 68 -16.17 -8.24 14.30
N PHE A 69 -15.67 -7.22 13.60
CA PHE A 69 -16.51 -6.22 12.92
C PHE A 69 -17.18 -6.82 11.68
N LEU A 70 -16.49 -7.72 10.98
CA LEU A 70 -16.99 -8.34 9.75
C LEU A 70 -17.87 -9.55 10.05
N ARG A 71 -18.93 -9.71 9.25
CA ARG A 71 -19.74 -10.93 9.23
C ARG A 71 -18.92 -12.10 8.68
N PRO A 72 -19.26 -13.35 9.02
CA PRO A 72 -18.55 -14.52 8.50
C PRO A 72 -18.57 -14.60 6.96
N GLU A 73 -19.63 -14.11 6.31
CA GLU A 73 -19.67 -14.03 4.84
C GLU A 73 -18.80 -12.91 4.27
N GLU A 74 -18.70 -11.78 4.96
CA GLU A 74 -17.84 -10.66 4.57
C GLU A 74 -16.36 -11.02 4.74
N GLU A 75 -16.02 -11.75 5.80
CA GLU A 75 -14.68 -12.28 6.01
C GLU A 75 -14.29 -13.26 4.89
N LYS A 76 -15.21 -14.15 4.49
CA LYS A 76 -15.01 -15.04 3.33
C LYS A 76 -14.81 -14.25 2.03
N LEU A 77 -15.61 -13.21 1.80
CA LEU A 77 -15.47 -12.35 0.63
C LEU A 77 -14.11 -11.66 0.61
N PHE A 78 -13.65 -11.16 1.75
CA PHE A 78 -12.35 -10.50 1.86
C PHE A 78 -11.20 -11.47 1.58
N ASN A 79 -11.26 -12.68 2.12
CA ASN A 79 -10.29 -13.74 1.84
C ASN A 79 -10.25 -14.07 0.34
N HIS A 80 -11.41 -14.11 -0.32
CA HIS A 80 -11.49 -14.33 -1.76
C HIS A 80 -10.87 -13.17 -2.56
N ILE A 81 -11.11 -11.91 -2.18
CA ILE A 81 -10.51 -10.74 -2.84
C ILE A 81 -8.97 -10.78 -2.73
N LEU A 82 -8.45 -11.13 -1.56
CA LEU A 82 -7.01 -11.28 -1.37
C LEU A 82 -6.44 -12.42 -2.23
N GLN A 83 -7.17 -13.53 -2.37
CA GLN A 83 -6.76 -14.65 -3.19
C GLN A 83 -6.74 -14.31 -4.69
N VAL A 84 -7.75 -13.59 -5.18
CA VAL A 84 -7.79 -13.13 -6.59
C VAL A 84 -6.62 -12.19 -6.90
N ASN A 85 -6.24 -11.37 -5.91
CA ASN A 85 -5.16 -10.40 -6.04
C ASN A 85 -3.81 -10.93 -5.49
N GLU A 86 -3.63 -12.25 -5.36
CA GLU A 86 -2.48 -12.82 -4.62
C GLU A 86 -1.13 -12.34 -5.16
N LEU A 87 -0.99 -12.18 -6.48
CA LEU A 87 0.26 -11.77 -7.14
C LEU A 87 0.65 -10.31 -6.89
N SER A 88 -0.29 -9.49 -6.42
CA SER A 88 -0.04 -8.09 -6.08
C SER A 88 0.48 -7.90 -4.66
N LEU A 89 0.38 -8.94 -3.82
CA LEU A 89 0.74 -8.90 -2.41
C LEU A 89 2.19 -9.35 -2.22
N ALA A 90 3.07 -8.43 -1.82
CA ALA A 90 4.44 -8.76 -1.49
C ALA A 90 4.54 -9.25 -0.04
N PHE A 91 4.81 -10.55 0.15
CA PHE A 91 5.08 -11.12 1.47
C PHE A 91 6.57 -11.16 1.80
N GLU A 92 7.42 -11.31 0.78
CA GLU A 92 8.88 -11.28 0.90
C GLU A 92 9.46 -10.10 0.11
N GLU A 93 10.70 -9.70 0.43
CA GLU A 93 11.36 -8.60 -0.28
C GLU A 93 11.57 -8.91 -1.77
N ILE A 94 11.66 -10.19 -2.13
CA ILE A 94 11.81 -10.66 -3.52
C ILE A 94 10.53 -10.40 -4.32
N ASP A 95 9.36 -10.47 -3.67
CA ASP A 95 8.05 -10.24 -4.28
C ASP A 95 7.74 -8.75 -4.41
N ARG A 96 8.65 -7.86 -3.98
CA ARG A 96 8.44 -6.42 -4.03
C ARG A 96 8.41 -5.94 -5.48
N GLY A 97 7.21 -5.76 -6.01
CA GLY A 97 6.97 -5.11 -7.29
C GLY A 97 7.32 -3.61 -7.26
N THR A 98 7.58 -3.06 -8.44
CA THR A 98 7.67 -1.60 -8.65
C THR A 98 6.39 -1.13 -9.34
N LEU A 99 5.96 0.10 -9.04
CA LEU A 99 4.80 0.68 -9.69
C LEU A 99 5.09 0.92 -11.18
N HIS A 100 4.05 0.82 -12.01
CA HIS A 100 4.17 1.00 -13.44
C HIS A 100 4.61 2.42 -13.77
N LYS A 101 5.70 2.57 -14.54
CA LYS A 101 6.34 3.87 -14.81
C LYS A 101 5.44 4.85 -15.55
N ASP A 102 4.57 4.34 -16.41
CA ASP A 102 3.65 5.17 -17.19
C ASP A 102 2.56 5.82 -16.32
N TYR A 103 2.23 5.19 -15.20
CA TYR A 103 1.30 5.74 -14.22
C TYR A 103 2.03 6.62 -13.19
N LEU A 104 3.19 6.15 -12.74
CA LEU A 104 4.02 6.77 -11.71
C LEU A 104 5.46 6.85 -12.20
N PRO A 105 5.82 7.92 -12.92
CA PRO A 105 7.19 8.10 -13.40
C PRO A 105 8.10 8.35 -12.20
N ILE A 106 8.98 7.40 -11.93
CA ILE A 106 10.07 7.57 -10.97
C ILE A 106 11.16 8.36 -11.69
N ARG A 107 11.43 9.59 -11.23
CA ARG A 107 12.50 10.45 -11.74
C ARG A 107 13.81 10.18 -11.02
#